data_AF-A0A239J575-F1
#
_entry.id   AF-A0A239J575-F1
#
_cell.length_a   1.000
_cell.length_b   1.000
_cell.length_c   1.000
_cell.angle_alpha   90.00
_cell.angle_beta   90.00
_cell.angle_gamma   90.00
#
_symmetry.space_group_name_H-M   'P 1'
#
loop_
_entity.id
_entity.type
_entity.pdbx_description
1 polymer ?
#
loop_
_entity_poly.entity_id
_entity_poly.type
_entity_poly.pdbx_seq_one_letter_code
_entity_poly.pdbx_strand_id
1 'polypeptide(L)'
;MTSPDPTALGRERADLLLSRLEAGDGPGADAVLADVDEVRALVYVGAALTAVARSEARALPPAQRAQANTRQLHLGTVRDAARDDPAALRAWLRRSAEEILLLRSLRAAADRVAG
;
A
#
# COMPACT_ATOMS: atom_id res chain seq x y z
N MET A 1 8.07 -8.48 29.70
CA MET A 1 7.52 -8.87 28.38
C MET A 1 7.28 -7.57 27.61
N THR A 2 8.15 -7.25 26.65
CA THR A 2 8.04 -6.00 25.86
C THR A 2 6.95 -6.20 24.81
N SER A 3 5.99 -5.28 24.76
CA SER A 3 4.99 -5.26 23.67
C SER A 3 5.71 -5.23 22.32
N PRO A 4 5.28 -6.01 21.30
CA PRO A 4 5.90 -5.99 19.99
C PRO A 4 5.84 -4.57 19.38
N ASP A 5 6.90 -4.18 18.64
CA ASP A 5 6.99 -2.87 17.98
C ASP A 5 5.87 -2.73 16.92
N PRO A 6 4.90 -1.82 17.12
CA PRO A 6 3.80 -1.63 16.17
C PRO A 6 4.29 -1.23 14.77
N THR A 7 5.43 -0.54 14.67
CA THR A 7 6.00 -0.10 13.39
C THR A 7 6.58 -1.27 12.60
N ALA A 8 7.26 -2.20 13.29
CA ALA A 8 7.75 -3.44 12.67
C ALA A 8 6.59 -4.32 12.20
N LEU A 9 5.58 -4.51 13.05
CA LEU A 9 4.37 -5.29 12.71
C LEU A 9 3.58 -4.71 11.53
N GLY A 10 3.51 -3.38 11.42
CA GLY A 10 2.87 -2.71 10.28
C GLY A 10 3.62 -2.95 8.98
N ARG A 11 4.96 -2.92 9.01
CA ARG A 11 5.82 -3.23 7.85
C ARG A 11 5.67 -4.68 7.40
N GLU A 12 5.77 -5.61 8.34
CA GLU A 12 5.61 -7.04 8.05
C GLU A 12 4.26 -7.35 7.38
N ARG A 13 3.17 -6.76 7.88
CA ARG A 13 1.84 -6.89 7.27
C ARG A 13 1.75 -6.26 5.89
N ALA A 14 2.36 -5.09 5.68
CA ALA A 14 2.40 -4.44 4.37
C ALA A 14 3.16 -5.30 3.35
N ASP A 15 4.30 -5.88 3.73
CA ASP A 15 5.09 -6.76 2.89
C ASP A 15 4.34 -8.05 2.55
N LEU A 16 3.65 -8.65 3.53
CA LEU A 16 2.82 -9.83 3.32
C LEU A 16 1.65 -9.53 2.38
N LEU A 17 0.95 -8.40 2.59
CA LEU A 17 -0.14 -7.96 1.72
C LEU A 17 0.33 -7.82 0.27
N LEU A 18 1.45 -7.12 0.04
CA LEU A 18 2.03 -6.98 -1.29
C LEU A 18 2.40 -8.35 -1.89
N SER A 19 3.02 -9.22 -1.10
CA SER A 19 3.43 -10.56 -1.56
C SER A 19 2.24 -11.42 -2.01
N ARG A 20 1.11 -11.39 -1.29
CA ARG A 20 -0.11 -12.10 -1.69
C ARG A 20 -0.69 -11.55 -2.99
N LEU A 21 -0.72 -10.23 -3.14
CA LEU A 21 -1.23 -9.59 -4.35
C LEU A 21 -0.36 -9.85 -5.56
N GLU A 22 0.96 -9.84 -5.41
CA GLU A 22 1.89 -10.21 -6.48
C GLU A 22 1.73 -11.66 -6.92
N ALA A 23 1.40 -12.56 -5.99
CA ALA A 23 1.08 -13.95 -6.29
C ALA A 23 -0.33 -14.16 -6.90
N GLY A 24 -1.13 -13.10 -7.06
CA GLY A 24 -2.52 -13.20 -7.51
C GLY A 24 -3.48 -13.76 -6.47
N ASP A 25 -3.05 -13.88 -5.21
CA ASP A 25 -3.84 -14.39 -4.08
C ASP A 25 -4.67 -13.26 -3.45
N GLY A 26 -5.74 -12.86 -4.16
CA GLY A 26 -6.70 -11.86 -3.68
C GLY A 26 -7.33 -12.21 -2.33
N PRO A 27 -7.90 -13.42 -2.16
CA PRO A 27 -8.47 -13.84 -0.88
C PRO A 27 -7.46 -13.86 0.27
N GLY A 28 -6.23 -14.31 0.02
CA GLY A 28 -5.18 -14.29 1.03
C GLY A 28 -4.73 -12.88 1.39
N ALA A 29 -4.71 -11.96 0.43
CA ALA A 29 -4.46 -10.54 0.70
C ALA A 29 -5.53 -9.92 1.60
N ASP A 30 -6.80 -10.24 1.37
CA ASP A 30 -7.90 -9.80 2.24
C ASP A 30 -7.78 -10.40 3.65
N ALA A 31 -7.36 -11.66 3.75
CA ALA A 31 -7.12 -12.34 5.02
C ALA A 31 -5.98 -11.71 5.85
N VAL A 32 -4.96 -11.10 5.22
CA VAL A 32 -3.89 -10.38 5.96
C VAL A 32 -4.47 -9.24 6.80
N LEU A 33 -5.56 -8.62 6.35
CA LEU A 33 -6.17 -7.46 6.97
C LEU A 33 -7.40 -7.79 7.82
N ALA A 34 -8.03 -8.95 7.59
CA ALA A 34 -9.31 -9.33 8.19
C ALA A 34 -9.30 -9.25 9.73
N ASP A 35 -8.23 -9.72 10.36
CA ASP A 35 -8.11 -9.79 11.83
C ASP A 35 -7.49 -8.54 12.46
N VAL A 36 -7.30 -7.45 11.69
CA VAL A 36 -6.70 -6.21 12.19
C VAL A 36 -7.81 -5.22 12.54
N ASP A 37 -8.40 -5.35 13.72
CA ASP A 37 -9.51 -4.53 14.22
C ASP A 37 -9.07 -3.18 14.79
N GLU A 38 -7.81 -3.06 15.21
CA GLU A 38 -7.30 -1.82 15.76
C GLU A 38 -6.94 -0.81 14.66
N VAL A 39 -7.63 0.33 14.64
CA VAL A 39 -7.32 1.48 13.77
C VAL A 39 -5.84 1.84 13.82
N ARG A 40 -5.25 1.84 15.02
CA ARG A 40 -3.82 2.13 15.20
C ARG A 40 -2.93 1.15 14.44
N ALA A 41 -3.24 -0.14 14.45
CA ALA A 41 -2.49 -1.13 13.70
C ALA A 41 -2.63 -0.92 12.19
N LEU A 42 -3.85 -0.62 11.70
CA LEU A 42 -4.11 -0.29 10.30
C LEU A 42 -3.32 0.96 9.84
N VAL A 43 -3.18 1.97 10.70
CA VAL A 43 -2.37 3.17 10.42
C VAL A 43 -0.90 2.82 10.20
N TYR A 44 -0.31 1.91 10.99
CA TYR A 44 1.07 1.50 10.77
C TYR A 44 1.28 0.74 9.46
N VAL A 45 0.30 -0.09 9.04
CA VAL A 45 0.31 -0.72 7.70
C VAL A 45 0.25 0.35 6.62
N GLY A 46 -0.66 1.32 6.75
CA GLY A 46 -0.81 2.42 5.79
C GLY A 46 0.45 3.29 5.67
N ALA A 47 1.12 3.55 6.79
CA ALA A 47 2.40 4.27 6.82
C ALA A 47 3.50 3.52 6.06
N ALA A 48 3.59 2.20 6.25
CA ALA A 48 4.53 1.35 5.53
C ALA A 48 4.24 1.36 4.01
N LEU A 49 2.99 1.15 3.59
CA LEU A 49 2.60 1.22 2.18
C LEU A 49 2.88 2.59 1.56
N THR A 50 2.63 3.68 2.28
CA THR A 50 2.92 5.04 1.81
C THR A 50 4.43 5.24 1.56
N ALA A 51 5.28 4.69 2.44
CA ALA A 51 6.72 4.75 2.26
C ALA A 51 7.17 4.00 0.99
N VAL A 52 6.62 2.80 0.75
CA VAL A 52 6.88 2.01 -0.45
C VAL A 52 6.41 2.75 -1.71
N ALA A 53 5.18 3.25 -1.73
CA ALA A 53 4.62 3.98 -2.88
C ALA A 53 5.48 5.19 -3.26
N ARG A 54 5.99 5.94 -2.28
CA ARG A 54 6.91 7.07 -2.54
C ARG A 54 8.25 6.62 -3.12
N SER A 55 8.77 5.49 -2.66
CA SER A 55 10.01 4.90 -3.21
C SER A 55 9.80 4.51 -4.68
N GLU A 56 8.74 3.78 -4.98
CA GLU A 56 8.42 3.34 -6.35
C GLU A 56 8.17 4.53 -7.29
N ALA A 57 7.42 5.54 -6.86
CA ALA A 57 7.13 6.71 -7.68
C ALA A 57 8.40 7.50 -8.06
N ARG A 58 9.43 7.53 -7.21
CA ARG A 58 10.71 8.22 -7.50
C ARG A 58 11.48 7.55 -8.65
N ALA A 59 11.28 6.26 -8.87
CA ALA A 59 11.90 5.54 -9.97
C ALA A 59 11.18 5.75 -11.32
N LEU A 60 9.98 6.34 -11.32
CA LEU A 60 9.22 6.57 -12.55
C LEU A 60 9.71 7.79 -13.34
N PRO A 61 9.57 7.78 -14.68
CA PRO A 61 9.66 8.96 -15.55
C PRO A 61 8.80 10.13 -15.06
N PRO A 62 9.16 11.40 -15.36
CA PRO A 62 8.49 12.58 -14.82
C PRO A 62 6.96 12.61 -15.00
N ALA A 63 6.47 12.28 -16.19
CA ALA A 63 5.03 12.27 -16.48
C ALA A 63 4.28 11.20 -15.66
N GLN A 64 4.82 9.99 -15.59
CA GLN A 64 4.23 8.90 -14.80
C GLN A 64 4.29 9.17 -13.30
N ARG A 65 5.38 9.79 -12.82
CA ARG A 65 5.53 10.23 -11.43
C ARG A 65 4.49 11.28 -11.06
N ALA A 66 4.23 12.25 -11.93
CA ALA A 66 3.18 13.24 -11.70
C ALA A 66 1.79 12.58 -11.56
N GLN A 67 1.47 11.63 -12.44
CA GLN A 67 0.23 10.86 -12.35
C GLN A 67 0.14 10.03 -11.07
N ALA A 68 1.23 9.37 -10.67
CA ALA A 68 1.31 8.62 -9.41
C ALA A 68 1.04 9.52 -8.20
N ASN A 69 1.63 10.72 -8.16
CA ASN A 69 1.37 11.69 -7.10
C ASN A 69 -0.10 12.09 -7.02
N THR A 70 -0.77 12.33 -8.17
CA THR A 70 -2.21 12.64 -8.20
C THR A 70 -3.05 11.48 -7.65
N ARG A 71 -2.74 10.23 -8.02
CA ARG A 71 -3.46 9.06 -7.48
C ARG A 71 -3.24 8.90 -5.98
N GLN A 72 -2.03 9.15 -5.48
CA GLN A 72 -1.72 9.14 -4.05
C GLN A 72 -2.49 10.23 -3.28
N LEU A 73 -2.69 11.43 -3.86
CA LEU A 73 -3.54 12.47 -3.26
C LEU A 73 -4.99 11.99 -3.15
N HIS A 74 -5.54 11.39 -4.20
CA HIS A 74 -6.89 10.84 -4.18
C HIS A 74 -7.05 9.72 -3.14
N LEU A 75 -6.08 8.82 -3.04
CA LEU A 75 -6.05 7.79 -1.98
C LEU A 75 -6.00 8.43 -0.59
N GLY A 76 -5.28 9.54 -0.41
CA GLY A 76 -5.29 10.31 0.84
C GLY A 76 -6.69 10.82 1.20
N THR A 77 -7.44 11.36 0.24
CA THR A 77 -8.82 11.80 0.47
C THR A 77 -9.75 10.64 0.86
N VAL A 78 -9.61 9.48 0.22
CA VAL A 78 -10.40 8.28 0.56
C VAL A 78 -10.07 7.78 1.98
N ARG A 79 -8.78 7.79 2.36
CA ARG A 79 -8.35 7.47 3.74
C ARG A 79 -9.00 8.41 4.76
N ASP A 80 -8.93 9.71 4.51
CA ASP A 80 -9.41 10.71 5.46
C ASP A 80 -10.94 10.65 5.62
N ALA A 81 -11.65 10.25 4.56
CA ALA A 81 -13.09 9.97 4.62
C ALA A 81 -13.43 8.72 5.45
N ALA A 82 -12.56 7.69 5.45
CA ALA A 82 -12.73 6.48 6.24
C ALA A 82 -12.57 6.71 7.76
N ARG A 83 -11.87 7.77 8.17
CA ARG A 83 -11.67 8.18 9.58
C ARG A 83 -11.17 7.01 10.46
N ASP A 84 -12.01 6.55 11.37
CA ASP A 84 -11.78 5.50 12.36
C ASP A 84 -12.56 4.22 12.07
N ASP A 85 -13.20 4.10 10.90
CA ASP A 85 -13.86 2.87 10.45
C ASP A 85 -12.80 1.83 10.01
N PRO A 86 -12.59 0.73 10.77
CA PRO A 86 -11.59 -0.26 10.43
C PRO A 86 -11.88 -0.98 9.12
N ALA A 87 -13.16 -1.22 8.79
CA ALA A 87 -13.54 -1.91 7.56
C ALA A 87 -13.23 -1.04 6.33
N ALA A 88 -13.59 0.24 6.38
CA ALA A 88 -13.25 1.20 5.33
C ALA A 88 -11.73 1.37 5.18
N LEU A 89 -10.99 1.39 6.29
CA LEU A 89 -9.52 1.45 6.28
C LEU A 89 -8.88 0.20 5.67
N ARG A 90 -9.39 -1.01 5.93
CA ARG A 90 -8.89 -2.24 5.27
C ARG A 90 -9.11 -2.20 3.76
N ALA A 91 -10.28 -1.78 3.31
CA ALA A 91 -10.56 -1.60 1.89
C ALA A 91 -9.61 -0.55 1.26
N TRP A 92 -9.33 0.54 1.97
CA TRP A 92 -8.35 1.54 1.54
C TRP A 92 -6.91 1.00 1.47
N LEU A 93 -6.48 0.19 2.45
CA LEU A 93 -5.16 -0.45 2.45
C LEU A 93 -5.00 -1.40 1.27
N ARG A 94 -6.03 -2.20 0.99
CA ARG A 94 -6.08 -3.11 -0.17
C ARG A 94 -5.86 -2.34 -1.48
N ARG A 95 -6.58 -1.24 -1.68
CA ARG A 95 -6.42 -0.37 -2.86
C ARG A 95 -5.05 0.30 -2.92
N SER A 96 -4.51 0.71 -1.77
CA SER A 96 -3.19 1.33 -1.69
C SER A 96 -2.06 0.35 -2.07
N ALA A 97 -2.20 -0.93 -1.70
CA ALA A 97 -1.29 -1.98 -2.12
C ALA A 97 -1.39 -2.28 -3.63
N GLU A 98 -2.59 -2.26 -4.22
CA GLU A 98 -2.76 -2.39 -5.68
C GLU A 98 -2.08 -1.27 -6.46
N GLU A 99 -2.18 -0.03 -5.97
CA GLU A 99 -1.50 1.10 -6.60
C GLU A 99 0.02 0.88 -6.62
N ILE A 100 0.62 0.31 -5.57
CA ILE A 100 2.06 -0.02 -5.57
C ILE A 100 2.40 -1.01 -6.68
N LEU A 101 1.58 -2.06 -6.87
CA LEU A 101 1.79 -3.02 -7.96
C LEU A 101 1.65 -2.37 -9.33
N LEU A 102 0.71 -1.43 -9.48
CA LEU A 102 0.60 -0.61 -10.68
C LEU A 102 1.89 0.20 -10.91
N LEU A 103 2.42 0.88 -9.90
CA LEU A 103 3.68 1.63 -10.02
C LEU A 103 4.85 0.74 -10.45
N ARG A 104 4.98 -0.45 -9.85
CA ARG A 104 5.99 -1.46 -10.22
C ARG A 104 5.85 -1.88 -11.68
N SER A 105 4.61 -2.10 -12.15
CA SER A 105 4.35 -2.47 -13.54
C SER A 105 4.69 -1.36 -14.53
N LEU A 106 4.40 -0.10 -14.19
CA LEU A 106 4.74 1.07 -15.02
C LEU A 106 6.25 1.24 -15.13
N ARG A 107 6.98 1.04 -14.03
CA ARG A 107 8.44 1.06 -14.02
C ARG A 107 9.02 -0.03 -14.92
N ALA A 108 8.57 -1.28 -14.75
CA ALA A 108 9.04 -2.39 -15.58
C ALA A 108 8.75 -2.16 -17.08
N ALA A 109 7.62 -1.53 -17.41
CA ALA A 109 7.31 -1.14 -18.78
C ALA A 109 8.25 -0.04 -19.31
N ALA A 110 8.57 0.97 -18.50
CA ALA A 110 9.50 2.03 -18.87
C ALA A 110 10.93 1.50 -19.09
N ASP A 111 11.40 0.60 -18.22
CA ASP A 111 12.74 -0.01 -18.31
C ASP A 111 12.90 -0.82 -19.62
N ARG A 112 11.85 -1.48 -20.11
CA ARG A 112 11.85 -2.21 -21.39
C ARG A 112 11.90 -1.33 -22.64
N VAL A 113 11.46 -0.07 -22.54
CA VAL A 113 11.50 0.87 -23.68
C VAL A 113 12.86 1.58 -23.74
N ALA A 114 13.55 1.71 -22.60
CA ALA A 114 14.85 2.36 -22.50
C ALA A 114 16.04 1.44 -22.82
N GLY A 115 15.88 0.12 -22.68
CA GLY A 115 16.88 -0.91 -23.03
C GLY A 115 16.73 -1.42 -24.45
#